data_AF-A0A2E6X4F3-F1
#
_entry.id   AF-A0A2E6X4F3-F1
#
_cell.length_a   1.000
_cell.length_b   1.000
_cell.length_c   1.000
_cell.angle_alpha   90.00
_cell.angle_beta   90.00
_cell.angle_gamma   90.00
#
_symmetry.space_group_name_H-M   'P 1'
#
loop_
_entity.id
_entity.type
_entity.pdbx_description
1 polymer ?
#
loop_
_entity_poly.entity_id
_entity_poly.type
_entity_poly.pdbx_seq_one_letter_code
_entity_poly.pdbx_strand_id
1 'polypeptide(L)'
;WLASRNPHFGQLFAFLSQFLQNNISASRRSSASVEGRAMEAQSEHSAIFSAIKLGDSAAARVAARQHVVNTTRRLDFKLALEAATDFSA
;
A
#
# COMPACT_ATOMS: atom_id res chain seq x y z
N TRP A 1 -15.56 -11.27 -9.37
CA TRP A 1 -15.54 -9.84 -9.71
C TRP A 1 -14.65 -9.11 -8.72
N LEU A 2 -13.75 -8.24 -9.20
CA LEU A 2 -12.96 -7.38 -8.32
C LEU A 2 -13.86 -6.30 -7.71
N ALA A 3 -13.60 -5.93 -6.45
CA ALA A 3 -14.44 -5.01 -5.68
C ALA A 3 -14.62 -3.63 -6.34
N SER A 4 -13.66 -3.19 -7.16
CA SER A 4 -13.74 -1.92 -7.90
C SER A 4 -14.85 -1.88 -8.95
N ARG A 5 -15.40 -3.04 -9.35
CA ARG A 5 -16.36 -3.19 -10.47
C ARG A 5 -15.92 -2.54 -11.79
N ASN A 6 -14.63 -2.22 -11.91
CA ASN A 6 -14.02 -1.69 -13.12
C ASN A 6 -12.87 -2.63 -13.52
N PRO A 7 -13.00 -3.33 -14.66
CA PRO A 7 -12.06 -4.37 -15.08
C PRO A 7 -10.66 -3.83 -15.37
N HIS A 8 -10.51 -2.56 -15.71
CA HIS A 8 -9.21 -1.94 -15.99
C HIS A 8 -8.32 -1.91 -14.74
N PHE A 9 -8.89 -1.72 -13.55
CA PHE A 9 -8.11 -1.82 -12.30
C PHE A 9 -7.55 -3.22 -12.08
N GLY A 10 -8.31 -4.26 -12.46
CA GLY A 10 -7.83 -5.63 -12.38
C GLY A 10 -6.67 -5.92 -13.31
N GLN A 11 -6.81 -5.48 -14.57
CA GLN A 11 -5.76 -5.63 -15.59
C GLN A 11 -4.50 -4.86 -15.21
N LEU A 12 -4.66 -3.60 -14.77
CA LEU A 12 -3.56 -2.76 -14.31
C LEU A 12 -2.85 -3.39 -13.10
N PHE A 13 -3.60 -3.85 -12.10
CA PHE A 13 -3.00 -4.48 -10.93
C PHE A 13 -2.28 -5.78 -11.29
N ALA A 14 -2.84 -6.60 -12.18
CA ALA A 14 -2.19 -7.81 -12.66
C ALA A 14 -0.85 -7.50 -13.32
N PHE A 15 -0.79 -6.49 -14.19
CA PHE A 15 0.45 -6.01 -14.81
C PHE A 15 1.45 -5.49 -13.76
N LEU A 16 1.04 -4.54 -12.90
CA LEU A 16 1.92 -3.96 -11.88
C LEU A 16 2.44 -5.00 -10.88
N SER A 17 1.63 -5.99 -10.53
CA SER A 17 2.00 -7.02 -9.56
C SER A 17 3.26 -7.77 -9.97
N GLN A 18 3.50 -7.97 -11.27
CA GLN A 18 4.68 -8.66 -11.79
C GLN A 18 5.99 -7.95 -11.39
N PHE A 19 5.97 -6.61 -11.37
CA PHE A 19 7.12 -5.80 -10.94
C PHE A 19 7.19 -5.64 -9.42
N LEU A 20 6.07 -5.82 -8.72
CA LEU A 20 5.97 -5.63 -7.29
C LEU A 20 6.18 -6.92 -6.48
N GLN A 21 6.07 -8.11 -7.06
CA GLN A 21 6.14 -9.38 -6.30
C GLN A 21 7.42 -9.50 -5.47
N ASN A 22 8.57 -9.13 -6.04
CA ASN A 22 9.85 -9.17 -5.32
C ASN A 22 9.86 -8.19 -4.15
N ASN A 23 9.33 -6.98 -4.33
CA ASN A 23 9.23 -5.95 -3.30
C ASN A 23 8.28 -6.37 -2.17
N ILE A 24 7.12 -6.94 -2.51
CA ILE A 24 6.16 -7.46 -1.53
C ILE A 24 6.78 -8.60 -0.73
N SER A 25 7.47 -9.52 -1.39
CA SER A 25 8.14 -10.65 -0.73
C SER A 25 9.25 -10.19 0.21
N ALA A 26 10.08 -9.23 -0.22
CA ALA A 26 11.11 -8.63 0.62
C ALA A 26 10.52 -7.89 1.83
N SER A 27 9.45 -7.11 1.63
CA SER A 27 8.72 -6.41 2.70
C SER A 27 8.16 -7.35 3.76
N ARG A 28 7.53 -8.45 3.33
CA ARG A 28 6.99 -9.47 4.24
C ARG A 28 8.11 -10.19 5.01
N ARG A 29 9.20 -10.57 4.32
CA ARG A 29 10.36 -11.19 4.98
C ARG A 29 10.97 -10.26 6.03
N SER A 30 11.16 -8.98 5.70
CA SER A 30 11.67 -7.96 6.63
C SER A 30 10.73 -7.73 7.83
N SER A 31 9.42 -7.76 7.58
CA SER A 31 8.40 -7.64 8.65
C SER A 31 8.35 -8.87 9.56
N ALA A 32 8.74 -10.04 9.06
CA ALA A 32 8.81 -11.28 9.84
C ALA A 32 10.13 -11.39 10.62
N SER A 33 11.22 -10.78 10.16
CA SER A 33 12.53 -10.83 10.82
C SER A 33 12.69 -9.84 11.98
N VAL A 34 11.77 -8.89 12.14
CA VAL A 34 11.79 -7.90 13.23
C VAL A 34 10.50 -7.99 14.01
N GLU A 35 10.62 -8.19 15.32
CA GLU A 35 9.50 -8.30 16.24
C GLU A 35 8.55 -7.09 16.12
N GLY A 36 7.25 -7.34 16.16
CA GLY A 36 6.22 -6.29 16.10
C GLY A 36 5.89 -5.74 14.71
N ARG A 37 6.80 -5.77 13.72
CA ARG A 37 6.54 -5.17 12.39
C ARG A 37 5.38 -5.80 11.62
N ALA A 38 5.21 -7.11 11.74
CA ALA A 38 4.06 -7.79 11.16
C ALA A 38 2.73 -7.31 11.77
N MET A 39 2.71 -7.02 13.08
CA MET A 39 1.53 -6.49 13.78
C MET A 39 1.24 -5.04 13.38
N GLU A 40 2.27 -4.21 13.18
CA GLU A 40 2.11 -2.84 12.67
C GLU A 40 1.39 -2.84 11.31
N ALA A 41 1.89 -3.62 10.34
CA ALA A 41 1.27 -3.74 9.02
C ALA A 41 -0.17 -4.28 9.11
N GLN A 42 -0.44 -5.22 10.02
CA GLN A 42 -1.78 -5.73 10.23
C GLN A 42 -2.72 -4.66 10.84
N SER A 43 -2.23 -3.85 11.78
CA SER A 43 -3.00 -2.74 12.34
C SER A 43 -3.35 -1.71 11.27
N GLU A 44 -2.40 -1.40 10.37
CA GLU A 44 -2.63 -0.53 9.21
C GLU A 44 -3.74 -1.10 8.30
N HIS A 45 -3.70 -2.40 7.98
CA HIS A 45 -4.76 -3.05 7.19
C HIS A 45 -6.13 -3.00 7.90
N SER A 46 -6.17 -3.22 9.21
CA SER A 46 -7.40 -3.14 10.01
C SER A 46 -8.01 -1.73 9.98
N ALA A 47 -7.19 -0.68 9.97
CA ALA A 47 -7.67 0.70 9.85
C ALA A 47 -8.30 0.96 8.47
N ILE A 48 -7.65 0.49 7.39
CA ILE A 48 -8.21 0.58 6.02
C ILE A 48 -9.55 -0.15 5.95
N PHE A 49 -9.59 -1.39 6.44
CA PHE A 49 -10.80 -2.20 6.44
C PHE A 49 -11.93 -1.53 7.21
N SER A 50 -11.65 -0.99 8.40
CA SER A 50 -12.65 -0.34 9.23
C SER A 50 -13.25 0.88 8.52
N ALA A 51 -12.43 1.71 7.87
CA ALA A 51 -12.90 2.85 7.10
C ALA A 51 -13.78 2.43 5.91
N ILE A 52 -13.38 1.39 5.18
CA ILE A 52 -14.19 0.83 4.07
C ILE A 52 -15.53 0.29 4.60
N LYS A 53 -15.51 -0.45 5.71
CA LYS A 53 -16.72 -1.01 6.33
C LYS A 53 -17.71 0.07 6.76
N LEU A 54 -17.21 1.22 7.20
CA LEU A 54 -18.02 2.39 7.56
C LEU A 54 -18.48 3.22 6.35
N GLY A 55 -18.02 2.91 5.13
CA GLY A 55 -18.30 3.70 3.94
C GLY A 55 -17.53 5.02 3.86
N ASP A 56 -16.55 5.24 4.74
CA ASP A 56 -15.74 6.46 4.76
C ASP A 56 -14.58 6.35 3.75
N SER A 57 -14.87 6.78 2.52
CA SER A 57 -13.89 6.77 1.44
C SER A 57 -12.69 7.70 1.67
N ALA A 58 -12.87 8.78 2.45
CA ALA A 58 -11.79 9.73 2.74
C ALA A 58 -10.81 9.13 3.75
N ALA A 59 -11.32 8.56 4.84
CA ALA A 59 -10.52 7.86 5.84
C ALA A 59 -9.80 6.64 5.24
N ALA A 60 -10.48 5.86 4.40
CA ALA A 60 -9.88 4.70 3.73
C ALA A 60 -8.69 5.13 2.85
N ARG A 61 -8.83 6.25 2.13
CA ARG A 61 -7.76 6.82 1.29
C ARG A 61 -6.57 7.30 2.12
N VAL A 62 -6.82 7.96 3.25
CA VAL A 62 -5.75 8.41 4.18
C VAL A 62 -5.01 7.20 4.74
N ALA A 63 -5.73 6.21 5.27
CA ALA A 63 -5.13 5.00 5.85
C ALA A 63 -4.31 4.21 4.81
N ALA A 64 -4.82 4.07 3.58
CA ALA A 64 -4.11 3.39 2.50
C ALA A 64 -2.81 4.11 2.12
N ARG A 65 -2.81 5.45 2.03
CA ARG A 65 -1.58 6.22 1.80
C ARG A 65 -0.59 6.05 2.95
N GLN A 66 -1.08 6.10 4.19
CA GLN A 66 -0.21 5.94 5.36
C GLN A 66 0.47 4.57 5.37
N HIS A 67 -0.22 3.50 4.98
CA HIS A 67 0.35 2.17 4.83
C HIS A 67 1.52 2.13 3.81
N VAL A 68 1.37 2.80 2.67
CA VAL A 68 2.45 2.88 1.66
C VAL A 68 3.65 3.67 2.19
N VAL A 69 3.41 4.80 2.86
CA VAL A 69 4.46 5.60 3.50
C VAL A 69 5.18 4.82 4.60
N ASN A 70 4.46 4.05 5.42
CA ASN A 70 5.08 3.24 6.46
C ASN A 70 5.87 2.07 5.86
N THR A 71 5.36 1.44 4.80
CA THR A 71 6.07 0.37 4.10
C THR A 71 7.38 0.85 3.50
N THR A 72 7.40 2.05 2.91
CA THR A 72 8.62 2.62 2.33
C THR A 72 9.65 2.98 3.39
N ARG A 73 9.24 3.54 4.53
CA ARG A 73 10.11 3.71 5.70
C ARG A 73 10.69 2.40 6.21
N ARG A 74 9.87 1.34 6.34
CA ARG A 74 10.31 0.01 6.81
C ARG A 74 11.34 -0.64 5.88
N LEU A 75 11.25 -0.34 4.58
CA LEU A 75 12.15 -0.86 3.55
C LEU A 75 13.36 0.05 3.28
N ASP A 76 13.46 1.19 3.96
CA ASP A 76 14.43 2.25 3.67
C ASP A 76 14.40 2.71 2.20
N PHE A 77 13.24 2.60 1.55
CA PHE A 77 13.01 3.19 0.25
C PHE A 77 12.68 4.67 0.44
N LYS A 78 13.48 5.55 -0.16
CA LYS A 78 13.01 6.90 -0.46
C LYS A 78 11.88 6.80 -1.48
N LEU A 79 10.64 7.06 -1.05
CA LEU A 79 9.60 7.44 -2.01
C LEU A 79 10.10 8.70 -2.72
N ALA A 80 10.47 8.56 -4.00
CA ALA A 80 10.70 9.69 -4.89
C ALA A 80 9.36 10.39 -5.18
N LEU A 81 8.72 10.94 -4.15
CA LEU A 81 7.54 11.78 -4.31
C LEU A 81 7.91 13.17 -4.85
N GLU A 82 9.21 13.50 -4.87
CA GLU A 82 9.77 14.72 -5.46
C GLU A 82 9.71 14.73 -7.00
N ALA A 83 9.55 13.58 -7.67
CA ALA A 83 9.43 13.53 -9.13
C ALA A 83 8.02 13.89 -9.65
N ALA A 84 6.99 13.87 -8.79
CA ALA A 84 5.63 14.22 -9.17
C ALA A 84 5.33 15.73 -9.07
N THR A 85 6.18 16.48 -8.37
CA THR A 85 6.12 17.96 -8.33
C THR A 85 6.70 18.62 -9.58
N ASP A 86 7.47 17.89 -10.40
CA ASP A 86 8.05 18.40 -11.67
C ASP A 86 7.11 18.26 -12.88
N PHE A 87 5.94 17.61 -12.73
CA PHE A 87 4.93 17.51 -13.80
C PHE A 87 3.89 18.65 -13.78
N SER A 88 4.10 19.69 -12.97
CA SER A 88 3.27 20.92 -13.00
C SER A 88 4.05 22.19 -13.37
N ALA A 89 5.12 22.07 -14.16
CA ALA A 89 5.80 23.21 -14.79
C ALA A 89 5.39 23.35 -16.26
#